data_AF-S7HEW6-F1
#
_entry.id   AF-S7HEW6-F1
#
_cell.length_a   1.000
_cell.length_b   1.000
_cell.length_c   1.000
_cell.angle_alpha   90.00
_cell.angle_beta   90.00
_cell.angle_gamma   90.00
#
_symmetry.space_group_name_H-M   'P 1'
#
loop_
_entity.id
_entity.type
_entity.pdbx_description
1 polymer ?
#
loop_
_entity_poly.entity_id
_entity_poly.type
_entity_poly.pdbx_seq_one_letter_code
_entity_poly.pdbx_strand_id
1 'polypeptide(L)'
;MDLSPLYQTYSRIEKNQASPRQLLAIVIYASMNQIFSSRRIESACRRDLNFQYLLEGKPVPDHATIARFRSHHMAACSRTLLPTWIAVLAQAGALSLKNLFIDGTK
;
A
#
# COMPACT_ATOMS: atom_id res chain seq x y z
N MET A 1 5.97 13.11 0.40
CA MET A 1 4.63 12.64 0.80
C MET A 1 4.68 12.28 2.27
N ASP A 2 3.85 12.92 3.09
CA ASP A 2 3.80 12.63 4.53
C ASP A 2 3.08 11.30 4.78
N LEU A 3 3.74 10.37 5.49
CA LEU A 3 3.20 9.07 5.89
C LEU A 3 2.87 9.02 7.38
N SER A 4 3.03 10.12 8.12
CA SER A 4 2.75 10.18 9.55
C SER A 4 1.39 9.59 9.94
N PRO A 5 0.28 9.84 9.19
CA PRO A 5 -1.01 9.21 9.49
C PRO A 5 -1.00 7.69 9.44
N LEU A 6 -0.20 7.08 8.55
CA LEU A 6 -0.06 5.62 8.49
C LEU A 6 0.73 5.11 9.70
N TYR A 7 1.86 5.75 10.02
CA TYR A 7 2.72 5.33 11.13
C TYR A 7 2.01 5.45 12.49
N GLN A 8 1.13 6.44 12.66
CA GLN A 8 0.31 6.60 13.88
C GLN A 8 -0.69 5.46 14.10
N THR A 9 -1.02 4.66 13.08
CA THR A 9 -1.90 3.48 13.24
C THR A 9 -1.20 2.29 13.91
N TYR A 10 0.12 2.35 14.09
CA TYR A 10 0.92 1.30 14.71
C TYR A 10 1.27 1.68 16.15
N SER A 11 1.04 0.75 17.09
CA SER A 11 1.53 0.89 18.46
C SER A 11 3.02 0.57 18.59
N ARG A 12 3.51 -0.35 17.75
CA ARG A 12 4.92 -0.76 17.69
C ARG A 12 5.29 -1.16 16.26
N ILE A 13 6.51 -0.83 15.86
CA ILE A 13 7.08 -1.22 14.57
C ILE A 13 8.35 -2.03 14.83
N GLU A 14 8.39 -3.26 14.33
CA GLU A 14 9.56 -4.11 14.46
C GLU A 14 10.58 -3.82 13.35
N LYS A 15 11.83 -3.56 13.75
CA LYS A 15 12.92 -3.27 12.80
C LYS A 15 13.23 -4.44 11.85
N ASN A 16 12.92 -5.67 12.25
CA ASN A 16 13.20 -6.88 11.46
C ASN A 16 12.02 -7.33 10.58
N GLN A 17 10.91 -6.59 10.55
CA GLN A 17 9.77 -6.87 9.68
C GLN A 17 9.66 -5.82 8.57
N ALA A 18 8.83 -6.10 7.57
CA ALA A 18 8.47 -5.12 6.56
C ALA A 18 7.83 -3.90 7.22
N SER A 19 8.37 -2.71 6.96
CA SER A 19 7.88 -1.45 7.51
C SER A 19 6.51 -1.07 6.94
N PRO A 20 5.75 -0.18 7.60
CA PRO A 20 4.47 0.31 7.06
C PRO A 20 4.60 0.89 5.64
N ARG A 21 5.71 1.58 5.34
CA ARG A 21 6.01 2.10 4.00
C ARG A 21 6.18 0.97 2.97
N GLN A 22 6.90 -0.09 3.32
CA GLN A 22 7.13 -1.22 2.42
C GLN A 22 5.83 -2.00 2.17
N LEU A 23 5.05 -2.24 3.23
CA LEU A 23 3.72 -2.85 3.09
C LEU A 23 2.78 -2.03 2.21
N LEU A 24 2.81 -0.69 2.36
CA LEU A 24 2.06 0.21 1.49
C LEU A 24 2.50 0.08 0.02
N ALA A 25 3.80 0.13 -0.25
CA ALA A 25 4.34 0.00 -1.60
C ALA A 25 3.97 -1.35 -2.24
N ILE A 26 4.08 -2.45 -1.49
CA ILE A 26 3.71 -3.79 -1.92
C ILE A 26 2.22 -3.87 -2.28
N VAL A 27 1.34 -3.32 -1.44
CA VAL A 27 -0.11 -3.38 -1.68
C VAL A 27 -0.52 -2.54 -2.89
N ILE A 28 0.08 -1.36 -3.05
CA ILE A 28 -0.17 -0.51 -4.24
C ILE A 28 0.32 -1.23 -5.49
N TYR A 29 1.56 -1.72 -5.49
CA TYR A 29 2.14 -2.42 -6.63
C TYR A 29 1.37 -3.71 -6.97
N ALA A 30 0.94 -4.47 -5.97
CA ALA A 30 0.06 -5.62 -6.15
C ALA A 30 -1.26 -5.24 -6.83
N SER A 31 -1.88 -4.13 -6.42
CA SER A 31 -3.14 -3.65 -7.00
C SER A 31 -2.95 -3.24 -8.47
N MET A 32 -1.83 -2.59 -8.81
CA MET A 32 -1.47 -2.28 -10.20
C MET A 32 -1.33 -3.54 -11.06
N ASN A 33 -0.88 -4.65 -10.47
CA ASN A 33 -0.75 -5.95 -11.12
C ASN A 33 -2.00 -6.85 -10.99
N GLN A 34 -3.14 -6.33 -10.53
CA GLN A 34 -4.39 -7.08 -10.33
C GLN A 34 -4.26 -8.26 -9.35
N ILE A 35 -3.39 -8.14 -8.35
CA ILE A 35 -3.15 -9.15 -7.31
C ILE A 35 -3.78 -8.69 -6.00
N PHE A 36 -5.03 -9.08 -5.74
CA PHE A 36 -5.76 -8.63 -4.54
C PHE A 36 -5.77 -9.62 -3.37
N SER A 37 -5.48 -10.90 -3.61
CA SER A 37 -5.43 -11.92 -2.56
C SER A 37 -4.16 -11.77 -1.74
N SER A 38 -4.25 -11.62 -0.42
CA SER A 38 -3.08 -11.50 0.46
C SER A 38 -2.13 -12.69 0.34
N ARG A 39 -2.64 -13.91 0.14
CA ARG A 39 -1.84 -15.11 -0.13
C ARG A 39 -1.09 -15.03 -1.47
N ARG A 40 -1.73 -14.47 -2.50
CA ARG A 40 -1.08 -14.24 -3.80
C ARG A 40 -0.03 -13.15 -3.73
N ILE A 41 -0.28 -12.08 -2.96
CA ILE A 41 0.71 -11.03 -2.69
C ILE A 41 1.91 -11.62 -1.96
N GLU A 42 1.68 -12.39 -0.90
CA GLU A 42 2.74 -13.11 -0.18
C GLU A 42 3.55 -14.03 -1.13
N SER A 43 2.87 -14.76 -2.00
CA SER A 43 3.53 -15.62 -3.00
C SER A 43 4.32 -14.83 -4.04
N ALA A 44 3.88 -13.62 -4.39
CA ALA A 44 4.60 -12.72 -5.29
C ALA A 44 5.85 -12.16 -4.59
N CYS A 45 5.76 -11.75 -3.33
CA CYS A 45 6.90 -11.33 -2.51
C CYS A 45 8.02 -12.37 -2.40
N ARG A 46 7.71 -13.67 -2.56
CA ARG A 46 8.73 -14.73 -2.58
C ARG A 46 9.39 -14.95 -3.94
N ARG A 47 8.70 -14.68 -5.05
CA ARG A 47 9.11 -15.18 -6.37
C ARG A 47 9.39 -14.08 -7.39
N ASP A 48 8.80 -12.91 -7.22
CA ASP A 48 8.89 -11.80 -8.16
C ASP A 48 9.94 -10.79 -7.67
N LEU A 49 10.92 -10.51 -8.53
CA LEU A 49 12.04 -9.62 -8.23
C LEU A 49 11.58 -8.20 -7.88
N ASN A 50 10.50 -7.71 -8.49
CA ASN A 50 9.98 -6.37 -8.21
C ASN A 50 9.43 -6.28 -6.79
N PHE A 51 8.72 -7.32 -6.33
CA PHE A 51 8.23 -7.36 -4.96
C PHE A 51 9.37 -7.54 -3.95
N GLN A 52 10.39 -8.35 -4.28
CA GLN A 52 11.59 -8.48 -3.44
C GLN A 52 12.37 -7.18 -3.36
N TYR A 53 12.47 -6.42 -4.46
CA TYR A 53 13.07 -5.09 -4.47
C TYR A 53 12.37 -4.14 -3.51
N LEU A 54 11.02 -4.12 -3.51
CA LEU A 54 10.22 -3.32 -2.58
C LEU A 54 10.38 -3.72 -1.10
N LEU A 55 10.79 -4.95 -0.82
CA LEU A 55 11.09 -5.41 0.54
C LEU A 55 12.44 -4.91 1.06
N GLU A 56 13.36 -4.50 0.18
CA GLU A 56 14.68 -3.96 0.54
C GLU A 56 15.44 -4.90 1.50
N GLY A 57 15.39 -6.20 1.23
CA GLY A 57 16.03 -7.23 2.03
C GLY A 57 15.31 -7.59 3.34
N LYS A 58 14.13 -7.04 3.62
CA LYS A 58 13.30 -7.47 4.75
C LYS A 58 12.69 -8.86 4.51
N PRO A 59 12.45 -9.63 5.59
CA PRO A 59 11.71 -10.88 5.48
C PRO A 59 10.35 -10.68 4.80
N VAL A 60 9.95 -11.68 4.01
CA VAL A 60 8.66 -11.66 3.32
C VAL A 60 7.52 -11.64 4.36
N PRO A 61 6.61 -10.65 4.31
CA PRO A 61 5.46 -10.61 5.19
C PRO A 61 4.49 -11.74 4.84
N ASP A 62 3.95 -12.40 5.85
CA ASP A 62 2.92 -13.42 5.66
C ASP A 62 1.58 -12.79 5.20
N HIS A 63 0.68 -13.61 4.67
CA HIS A 63 -0.63 -13.15 4.22
C HIS A 63 -1.45 -12.51 5.34
N ALA A 64 -1.24 -12.91 6.61
CA ALA A 64 -1.98 -12.39 7.74
C ALA A 64 -1.56 -10.95 8.05
N THR A 65 -0.27 -10.66 7.96
CA THR A 65 0.34 -9.33 8.08
C THR A 65 -0.16 -8.42 6.96
N ILE A 66 -0.16 -8.90 5.71
CA ILE A 66 -0.69 -8.15 4.55
C ILE A 66 -2.18 -7.88 4.70
N ALA A 67 -2.96 -8.88 5.14
CA ALA A 67 -4.40 -8.71 5.35
C ALA A 67 -4.69 -7.68 6.45
N ARG A 68 -3.99 -7.79 7.60
CA ARG A 68 -4.12 -6.86 8.73
C ARG A 68 -3.73 -5.44 8.35
N PHE A 69 -2.65 -5.29 7.58
CA PHE A 69 -2.26 -3.99 7.02
C PHE A 69 -3.39 -3.36 6.23
N ARG A 70 -4.02 -4.10 5.32
CA ARG A 70 -5.11 -3.59 4.49
C ARG A 70 -6.36 -3.24 5.31
N SER A 71 -6.79 -4.14 6.19
CA SER A 71 -8.06 -4.01 6.90
C SER A 71 -8.03 -3.01 8.06
N HIS A 72 -6.88 -2.85 8.73
CA HIS A 72 -6.75 -1.97 9.89
C HIS A 72 -5.99 -0.69 9.56
N HIS A 73 -4.74 -0.82 9.11
CA HIS A 73 -3.83 0.32 9.00
C HIS A 73 -4.16 1.20 7.79
N MET A 74 -4.21 0.60 6.60
CA MET A 74 -4.53 1.29 5.36
C MET A 74 -5.96 1.84 5.38
N ALA A 75 -6.93 1.06 5.88
CA ALA A 75 -8.32 1.51 6.01
C ALA A 75 -8.42 2.76 6.91
N ALA A 76 -7.75 2.76 8.07
CA ALA A 76 -7.80 3.86 9.03
C ALA A 76 -7.19 5.17 8.50
N CYS A 77 -6.11 5.12 7.73
CA CYS A 77 -5.45 6.31 7.20
C CYS A 77 -5.84 6.67 5.76
N SER A 78 -6.68 5.86 5.09
CA SER A 78 -7.05 6.07 3.68
C SER A 78 -7.66 7.45 3.44
N ARG A 79 -8.63 7.86 4.25
CA ARG A 79 -9.34 9.15 4.10
C ARG A 79 -8.42 10.37 4.23
N THR A 80 -7.35 10.26 5.01
CA THR A 80 -6.39 11.36 5.21
C THR A 80 -5.28 11.36 4.17
N LEU A 81 -4.82 10.18 3.72
CA LEU A 81 -3.73 10.07 2.75
C LEU A 81 -4.18 10.23 1.30
N LEU A 82 -5.38 9.75 0.95
CA LEU A 82 -5.89 9.77 -0.43
C LEU A 82 -5.91 11.19 -1.04
N PRO A 83 -6.38 12.25 -0.36
CA PRO A 83 -6.36 13.60 -0.93
C PRO A 83 -4.94 14.07 -1.26
N THR A 84 -3.98 13.77 -0.38
CA THR A 84 -2.57 14.09 -0.58
C THR A 84 -1.99 13.36 -1.80
N TRP A 85 -2.34 12.09 -1.99
CA TRP A 85 -1.89 11.32 -3.16
C TRP A 85 -2.48 11.88 -4.45
N ILE A 86 -3.78 12.18 -4.47
CA ILE A 86 -4.46 12.78 -5.62
C ILE A 86 -3.81 14.12 -5.97
N ALA A 87 -3.52 14.97 -4.99
CA ALA A 87 -2.84 16.24 -5.21
C ALA A 87 -1.45 16.07 -5.84
N VAL A 88 -0.65 15.13 -5.33
CA VAL A 88 0.68 14.82 -5.89
C VAL A 88 0.57 14.31 -7.32
N LEU A 89 -0.35 13.38 -7.58
CA LEU A 89 -0.55 12.81 -8.92
C LEU A 89 -1.08 13.85 -9.92
N ALA A 90 -1.96 14.77 -9.49
CA ALA A 90 -2.44 15.87 -10.30
C ALA A 90 -1.31 16.85 -10.64
N GLN A 91 -0.48 17.22 -9.65
CA GLN A 91 0.71 18.06 -9.88
C GLN A 91 1.72 17.42 -10.83
N ALA A 92 1.86 16.09 -10.77
CA ALA A 92 2.70 15.33 -11.69
C ALA A 92 2.10 15.18 -13.11
N GLY A 93 0.90 15.70 -13.36
CA GLY A 93 0.20 15.53 -14.64
C GLY A 93 -0.29 14.10 -14.90
N ALA A 94 -0.24 13.22 -13.90
CA ALA A 94 -0.65 11.82 -14.00
C ALA A 94 -2.18 11.64 -13.94
N LEU A 95 -2.92 12.67 -13.51
CA LEU A 95 -4.38 12.67 -13.45
C LEU A 95 -4.95 13.84 -14.26
N SER A 96 -5.90 13.54 -15.14
CA SER A 96 -6.78 14.55 -15.73
C SER A 96 -8.00 14.72 -14.84
N LEU A 97 -7.98 15.73 -13.95
CA LEU A 97 -9.12 16.04 -13.07
C LEU A 97 -10.33 16.65 -13.81
N LYS A 98 -10.26 16.75 -15.14
CA LYS A 98 -11.32 17.36 -15.96
C LYS A 98 -12.62 16.55 -15.98
N ASN A 99 -12.52 15.22 -15.80
CA ASN A 99 -13.65 14.29 -15.87
C ASN A 99 -13.57 13.26 -14.71
N LEU A 100 -13.72 13.71 -13.47
CA LEU A 100 -13.76 12.80 -12.31
C LEU A 100 -15.14 12.14 -12.20
N PHE A 101 -15.30 10.96 -12.81
CA PHE A 101 -16.47 10.11 -12.57
C PHE A 101 -16.23 9.26 -11.34
N ILE A 102 -17.01 9.49 -10.28
CA ILE A 102 -17.07 8.56 -9.14
C ILE A 102 -18.11 7.51 -9.54
N ASP A 103 -17.65 6.39 -10.09
CA ASP A 103 -18.52 5.26 -10.39
C ASP A 103 -18.97 4.63 -9.06
N GLY A 104 -20.28 4.68 -8.82
CA GLY A 104 -20.88 4.21 -7.58
C GLY A 104 -20.99 2.70 -7.58
N THR A 105 -19.92 2.00 -7.18
CA THR A 105 -20.05 0.59 -6.79
C THR A 105 -20.72 0.50 -5.41
N LYS A 106 -21.91 -0.10 -5.39
CA LYS A 106 -22.70 -0.45 -4.19
C LYS A 106 -21.92 -1.29 -3.19
#